data_AF-X1UW11-F1
#
_entry.id   AF-X1UW11-F1
#
_cell.length_a   1.000
_cell.length_b   1.000
_cell.length_c   1.000
_cell.angle_alpha   90.00
_cell.angle_beta   90.00
_cell.angle_gamma   90.00
#
_symmetry.space_group_name_H-M   'P 1'
#
loop_
_entity.id
_entity.type
_entity.pdbx_description
1 polymer ?
#
loop_
_entity_poly.entity_id
_entity_poly.type
_entity_poly.pdbx_seq_one_letter_code
_entity_poly.pdbx_strand_id
1 'polypeptide(L)'
;VLFPRPDHTKALGEFAASVGATETQNKAPSEQKTMVTTTQTAENPPEIKPQEAPKVHLAEPQPGGLSTEETVAYENREIAKNLVQVEKHYAQKLRINGIPCDCGTGRHLLAIEGGCENAISMVDNPDVYYRVIEWCKEVGPKSTDESAKSGLYDEEYPTFSHQARDFRKEIIGSLDPKALFPQKPGEPEGTRILPVVSEEEKEEIRQKAHEKIEQVLSPMEAERVPAVIPTEPRPRRETDLEYLADSPEHLA
;
A
#
# COMPACT_ATOMS: atom_id res chain seq x y z
N VAL A 1 -16.66 14.37 33.39
CA VAL A 1 -17.96 13.81 32.98
C VAL A 1 -17.70 12.88 31.82
N LEU A 2 -17.78 11.57 32.04
CA LEU A 2 -17.58 10.53 31.01
C LEU A 2 -18.89 10.36 30.26
N PHE A 3 -18.89 10.60 28.94
CA PHE A 3 -20.06 10.36 28.10
C PHE A 3 -20.25 8.84 27.90
N PRO A 4 -21.47 8.30 28.06
CA PRO A 4 -21.74 6.90 27.81
C PRO A 4 -21.66 6.58 26.31
N ARG A 5 -21.09 5.42 26.00
CA ARG A 5 -20.91 4.90 24.64
C ARG A 5 -22.27 4.48 24.07
N PRO A 6 -22.63 4.85 22.82
CA PRO A 6 -23.89 4.41 22.21
C PRO A 6 -23.92 2.89 22.02
N ASP A 7 -25.03 2.28 22.43
CA ASP A 7 -25.30 0.85 22.25
C ASP A 7 -25.99 0.61 20.90
N HIS A 8 -25.28 -0.02 19.97
CA HIS A 8 -25.74 -0.27 18.60
C HIS A 8 -26.56 -1.57 18.45
N THR A 9 -26.78 -2.32 19.53
CA THR A 9 -27.51 -3.60 19.48
C THR A 9 -28.97 -3.46 19.07
N LYS A 10 -29.60 -2.30 19.31
CA LYS A 10 -31.00 -2.06 18.94
C LYS A 10 -31.20 -1.83 17.44
N ALA A 11 -30.26 -1.18 16.77
CA ALA A 11 -30.36 -0.87 15.34
C ALA A 11 -30.27 -2.13 14.45
N LEU A 12 -29.58 -3.17 14.91
CA LEU A 12 -29.42 -4.42 14.16
C LEU A 12 -30.68 -5.30 14.20
N GLY A 13 -31.44 -5.25 15.31
CA GLY A 13 -32.69 -5.99 15.46
C GLY A 13 -33.82 -5.47 14.57
N GLU A 14 -33.91 -4.15 14.40
CA GLU A 14 -34.91 -3.51 13.55
C GLU A 14 -34.68 -3.79 12.06
N PHE A 15 -33.41 -3.94 11.63
CA PHE A 15 -33.09 -4.31 10.25
C PHE A 15 -33.45 -5.77 9.94
N ALA A 16 -33.20 -6.70 10.86
CA ALA A 16 -33.53 -8.12 10.66
C ALA A 16 -35.05 -8.36 10.55
N ALA A 17 -35.86 -7.58 11.27
CA ALA A 17 -37.33 -7.66 11.18
C ALA A 17 -37.87 -7.17 9.82
N SER A 18 -37.14 -6.29 9.13
CA SER A 18 -37.53 -5.73 7.83
C SER A 18 -37.29 -6.69 6.64
N VAL A 19 -36.40 -7.68 6.78
CA VAL A 19 -36.00 -8.56 5.66
C VAL A 19 -36.73 -9.91 5.68
N GLY A 20 -37.47 -10.22 6.76
CA GLY A 20 -38.13 -11.51 6.96
C GLY A 20 -39.58 -11.66 6.47
N ALA A 21 -40.18 -10.64 5.84
CA ALA A 21 -41.59 -10.65 5.46
C ALA A 21 -41.80 -10.59 3.94
N THR A 22 -41.56 -11.71 3.26
CA THR A 22 -42.29 -12.03 2.02
C THR A 22 -42.91 -13.41 2.17
N GLU A 23 -44.23 -13.37 2.19
CA GLU A 23 -45.18 -14.41 2.53
C GLU A 23 -45.29 -15.47 1.42
N THR A 24 -45.25 -16.72 1.86
CA THR A 24 -45.41 -17.94 1.09
C THR A 24 -46.87 -18.15 0.66
N GLN A 25 -47.19 -18.07 -0.62
CA GLN A 25 -48.38 -18.72 -1.19
C GLN A 25 -48.11 -19.18 -2.63
N ASN A 26 -48.05 -20.51 -2.84
CA ASN A 26 -48.98 -21.23 -3.75
C ASN A 26 -48.56 -22.70 -3.97
N LYS A 27 -49.22 -23.56 -3.17
CA LYS A 27 -49.89 -24.83 -3.52
C LYS A 27 -49.72 -25.37 -4.95
N ALA A 28 -49.11 -26.55 -5.07
CA ALA A 28 -49.26 -27.45 -6.23
C ALA A 28 -50.68 -28.08 -6.28
N PRO A 29 -51.16 -28.52 -7.46
CA PRO A 29 -51.09 -29.97 -7.69
C PRO A 29 -50.93 -30.43 -9.16
N SER A 30 -50.45 -31.67 -9.24
CA SER A 30 -50.81 -32.74 -10.20
C SER A 30 -50.13 -32.83 -11.57
N GLU A 31 -49.68 -34.06 -11.79
CA GLU A 31 -49.12 -34.68 -12.98
C GLU A 31 -50.06 -34.59 -14.20
N GLN A 32 -49.52 -34.26 -15.37
CA GLN A 32 -49.98 -34.83 -16.63
C GLN A 32 -48.88 -34.77 -17.70
N LYS A 33 -48.61 -35.96 -18.25
CA LYS A 33 -47.70 -36.32 -19.33
C LYS A 33 -48.36 -35.99 -20.67
N THR A 34 -47.70 -35.24 -21.57
CA THR A 34 -47.84 -35.34 -23.05
C THR A 34 -46.68 -34.63 -23.75
N MET A 35 -46.00 -35.34 -24.65
CA MET A 35 -45.03 -34.82 -25.62
C MET A 35 -45.74 -33.99 -26.71
N VAL A 36 -45.22 -32.82 -27.09
CA VAL A 36 -45.19 -32.36 -28.50
C VAL A 36 -44.03 -31.37 -28.70
N THR A 37 -43.19 -31.69 -29.68
CA THR A 37 -42.16 -30.84 -30.31
C THR A 37 -42.76 -29.60 -30.98
N THR A 38 -42.20 -28.41 -30.77
CA THR A 38 -42.36 -27.28 -31.70
C THR A 38 -41.10 -26.41 -31.72
N THR A 39 -40.52 -26.30 -32.91
CA THR A 39 -39.46 -25.38 -33.32
C THR A 39 -40.03 -23.98 -33.51
N GLN A 40 -39.54 -22.96 -32.79
CA GLN A 40 -39.57 -21.53 -33.17
C GLN A 40 -38.31 -20.87 -32.61
N THR A 41 -37.34 -20.54 -33.46
CA THR A 41 -37.10 -19.20 -34.04
C THR A 41 -36.37 -18.27 -33.07
N ALA A 42 -35.16 -17.88 -33.49
CA ALA A 42 -34.28 -16.95 -32.79
C ALA A 42 -34.94 -15.59 -32.55
N GLU A 43 -34.99 -15.16 -31.28
CA GLU A 43 -35.03 -13.76 -30.91
C GLU A 43 -33.65 -13.38 -30.40
N ASN A 44 -33.01 -12.42 -31.08
CA ASN A 44 -31.78 -11.80 -30.64
C ASN A 44 -32.01 -11.10 -29.28
N PRO A 45 -31.08 -11.19 -28.32
CA PRO A 45 -31.10 -10.34 -27.14
C PRO A 45 -31.06 -8.86 -27.58
N PRO A 46 -31.82 -7.95 -26.95
CA PRO A 46 -31.80 -6.54 -27.31
C PRO A 46 -30.39 -5.97 -27.15
N GLU A 47 -29.89 -5.38 -28.22
CA GLU A 47 -28.64 -4.64 -28.29
C GLU A 47 -28.71 -3.47 -27.29
N ILE A 48 -28.03 -3.63 -26.15
CA ILE A 48 -27.85 -2.55 -25.17
C ILE A 48 -26.90 -1.56 -25.82
N LYS A 49 -27.47 -0.49 -26.39
CA LYS A 49 -26.68 0.66 -26.84
C LYS A 49 -25.86 1.18 -25.65
N PRO A 50 -24.55 1.45 -25.82
CA PRO A 50 -23.76 2.11 -24.79
C PRO A 50 -24.42 3.44 -24.49
N GLN A 51 -25.04 3.54 -23.32
CA GLN A 51 -25.51 4.81 -22.80
C GLN A 51 -24.23 5.59 -22.50
N GLU A 52 -23.95 6.62 -23.31
CA GLU A 52 -22.89 7.58 -23.00
C GLU A 52 -23.07 8.00 -21.55
N ALA A 53 -22.05 7.74 -20.73
CA ALA A 53 -22.04 8.14 -19.34
C ALA A 53 -22.43 9.63 -19.29
N PRO A 54 -23.42 10.02 -18.47
CA PRO A 54 -23.76 11.43 -18.34
C PRO A 54 -22.49 12.15 -17.90
N LYS A 55 -21.90 12.98 -18.78
CA LYS A 55 -20.94 14.00 -18.36
C LYS A 55 -21.71 14.88 -17.38
N VAL A 56 -21.53 14.62 -16.09
CA VAL A 56 -22.01 15.50 -15.04
C VAL A 56 -21.30 16.82 -15.30
N HIS A 57 -21.98 17.76 -15.94
CA HIS A 57 -21.53 19.14 -15.99
C HIS A 57 -21.42 19.58 -14.53
N LEU A 58 -20.18 19.61 -14.03
CA LEU A 58 -19.83 20.20 -12.76
C LEU A 58 -20.52 21.56 -12.69
N ALA A 59 -21.28 21.77 -11.63
CA ALA A 59 -21.97 23.03 -11.39
C ALA A 59 -20.99 24.19 -11.56
N GLU A 60 -21.48 25.31 -12.09
CA GLU A 60 -20.69 26.52 -12.28
C GLU A 60 -19.89 26.83 -11.00
N PRO A 61 -18.56 27.02 -11.07
CA PRO A 61 -17.73 27.20 -9.89
C PRO A 61 -18.28 28.34 -9.04
N GLN A 62 -18.57 28.06 -7.77
CA GLN A 62 -18.95 29.13 -6.86
C GLN A 62 -17.81 30.15 -6.75
N PRO A 63 -18.09 31.46 -6.65
CA PRO A 63 -17.05 32.47 -6.49
C PRO A 63 -16.17 32.15 -5.28
N GLY A 64 -14.90 31.82 -5.52
CA GLY A 64 -13.93 31.43 -4.49
C GLY A 64 -13.71 29.92 -4.32
N GLY A 65 -14.34 29.07 -5.14
CA GLY A 65 -14.01 27.64 -5.23
C GLY A 65 -12.71 27.40 -6.00
N LEU A 66 -12.04 26.28 -5.72
CA LEU A 66 -10.91 25.80 -6.52
C LEU A 66 -11.38 25.51 -7.95
N SER A 67 -10.52 25.79 -8.93
CA SER A 67 -10.78 25.43 -10.32
C SER A 67 -10.78 23.90 -10.52
N THR A 68 -11.44 23.44 -11.57
CA THR A 68 -11.42 22.02 -11.97
C THR A 68 -9.99 21.59 -12.26
N GLU A 69 -9.18 22.44 -12.90
CA GLU A 69 -7.78 22.19 -13.21
C GLU A 69 -6.92 22.05 -11.95
N GLU A 70 -7.12 22.89 -10.93
CA GLU A 70 -6.43 22.77 -9.64
C GLU A 70 -6.82 21.48 -8.91
N THR A 71 -8.10 21.10 -8.99
CA THR A 71 -8.61 19.86 -8.39
C THR A 71 -8.01 18.64 -9.07
N VAL A 72 -8.01 18.59 -10.41
CA VAL A 72 -7.35 17.54 -11.19
C VAL A 72 -5.86 17.47 -10.89
N ALA A 73 -5.17 18.62 -10.81
CA ALA A 73 -3.75 18.64 -10.50
C ALA A 73 -3.45 18.12 -9.08
N TYR A 74 -4.33 18.38 -8.10
CA TYR A 74 -4.25 17.81 -6.77
C TYR A 74 -4.44 16.29 -6.81
N GLU A 75 -5.51 15.81 -7.43
CA GLU A 75 -5.79 14.37 -7.54
C GLU A 75 -4.65 13.63 -8.24
N ASN A 76 -4.13 14.18 -9.34
CA ASN A 76 -2.98 13.61 -10.06
C ASN A 76 -1.75 13.47 -9.16
N ARG A 77 -1.48 14.44 -8.28
CA ARG A 77 -0.38 14.37 -7.32
C ARG A 77 -0.62 13.30 -6.26
N GLU A 78 -1.84 13.15 -5.75
CA GLU A 78 -2.17 12.11 -4.76
C GLU A 78 -2.08 10.71 -5.37
N ILE A 79 -2.59 10.51 -6.59
CA ILE A 79 -2.44 9.26 -7.34
C ILE A 79 -0.94 8.96 -7.54
N ALA A 80 -0.17 9.94 -8.02
CA ALA A 80 1.25 9.78 -8.26
C ALA A 80 2.07 9.50 -7.00
N LYS A 81 1.72 10.08 -5.85
CA LYS A 81 2.34 9.76 -4.55
C LYS A 81 2.11 8.30 -4.19
N ASN A 82 0.90 7.78 -4.38
CA ASN A 82 0.62 6.36 -4.12
C ASN A 82 1.35 5.45 -5.12
N LEU A 83 1.42 5.82 -6.39
CA LEU A 83 2.21 5.10 -7.40
C LEU A 83 3.70 5.01 -7.01
N VAL A 84 4.29 6.08 -6.45
CA VAL A 84 5.68 6.02 -5.92
C VAL A 84 5.83 5.00 -4.79
N GLN A 85 4.85 4.92 -3.88
CA GLN A 85 4.91 3.96 -2.78
C GLN A 85 4.85 2.53 -3.31
N VAL A 86 3.93 2.27 -4.23
CA VAL A 86 3.79 0.96 -4.87
C VAL A 86 5.02 0.59 -5.69
N GLU A 87 5.59 1.53 -6.46
CA GLU A 87 6.86 1.38 -7.18
C GLU A 87 7.96 0.87 -6.24
N LYS A 88 8.15 1.52 -5.08
CA LYS A 88 9.14 1.12 -4.08
C LYS A 88 8.85 -0.24 -3.46
N HIS A 89 7.61 -0.49 -3.08
CA HIS A 89 7.24 -1.75 -2.44
C HIS A 89 7.41 -2.92 -3.40
N TYR A 90 7.02 -2.79 -4.67
CA TYR A 90 7.26 -3.82 -5.67
C TYR A 90 8.74 -4.02 -5.98
N ALA A 91 9.55 -2.96 -6.02
CA ALA A 91 11.00 -3.10 -6.14
C ALA A 91 11.62 -3.89 -4.96
N GLN A 92 10.99 -3.81 -3.79
CA GLN A 92 11.34 -4.56 -2.59
C GLN A 92 10.56 -5.87 -2.44
N LYS A 93 9.87 -6.34 -3.50
CA LYS A 93 9.06 -7.57 -3.51
C LYS A 93 8.03 -7.60 -2.38
N LEU A 94 7.38 -6.48 -2.11
CA LEU A 94 6.42 -6.24 -1.03
C LEU A 94 6.97 -6.60 0.36
N ARG A 95 8.26 -6.35 0.60
CA ARG A 95 8.91 -6.59 1.89
C ARG A 95 9.63 -5.34 2.38
N ILE A 96 9.32 -4.91 3.60
CA ILE A 96 10.00 -3.79 4.27
C ILE A 96 10.94 -4.39 5.31
N ASN A 97 12.25 -4.15 5.15
CA ASN A 97 13.29 -4.77 5.98
C ASN A 97 13.21 -6.31 6.02
N GLY A 98 12.84 -6.93 4.90
CA GLY A 98 12.66 -8.38 4.78
C GLY A 98 11.33 -8.92 5.32
N ILE A 99 10.49 -8.07 5.91
CA ILE A 99 9.18 -8.46 6.45
C ILE A 99 8.09 -8.17 5.40
N PRO A 100 7.25 -9.15 5.03
CA PRO A 100 6.11 -8.94 4.14
C PRO A 100 5.21 -7.80 4.61
N CYS A 101 4.83 -6.92 3.67
CA CYS A 101 3.91 -5.82 3.93
C CYS A 101 2.55 -6.08 3.28
N ASP A 102 1.48 -5.69 3.97
CA ASP A 102 0.08 -5.83 3.55
C ASP A 102 -0.48 -4.56 2.86
N CYS A 103 0.33 -3.52 2.72
CA CYS A 103 -0.09 -2.22 2.22
C CYS A 103 -0.33 -2.17 0.70
N GLY A 104 0.05 -3.22 -0.05
CA GLY A 104 -0.18 -3.33 -1.50
C GLY A 104 -1.67 -3.21 -1.83
N THR A 105 -2.44 -4.29 -1.60
CA THR A 105 -3.87 -4.36 -1.95
C THR A 105 -4.75 -3.46 -1.06
N GLY A 106 -4.53 -3.46 0.25
CA GLY A 106 -5.46 -2.82 1.20
C GLY A 106 -5.33 -1.31 1.34
N ARG A 107 -4.22 -0.70 0.89
CA ARG A 107 -3.95 0.72 1.08
C ARG A 107 -3.60 1.44 -0.21
N HIS A 108 -2.51 1.04 -0.86
CA HIS A 108 -1.99 1.82 -1.96
C HIS A 108 -2.78 1.63 -3.25
N LEU A 109 -3.07 0.39 -3.63
CA LEU A 109 -3.85 0.11 -4.85
C LEU A 109 -5.27 0.68 -4.76
N LEU A 110 -5.92 0.55 -3.60
CA LEU A 110 -7.24 1.13 -3.36
C LEU A 110 -7.24 2.66 -3.45
N ALA A 111 -6.21 3.33 -2.90
CA ALA A 111 -6.08 4.78 -3.00
C ALA A 111 -5.83 5.24 -4.45
N ILE A 112 -5.08 4.47 -5.23
CA ILE A 112 -4.85 4.73 -6.65
C ILE A 112 -6.15 4.58 -7.44
N GLU A 113 -6.88 3.49 -7.24
CA GLU A 113 -8.16 3.22 -7.92
C GLU A 113 -9.18 4.32 -7.63
N GLY A 114 -9.42 4.64 -6.35
CA GLY A 114 -10.35 5.71 -5.99
C GLY A 114 -9.94 7.09 -6.50
N GLY A 115 -8.63 7.41 -6.50
CA GLY A 115 -8.13 8.65 -7.10
C GLY A 115 -8.39 8.72 -8.61
N CYS A 116 -8.17 7.61 -9.32
CA CYS A 116 -8.46 7.51 -10.75
C CYS A 116 -9.95 7.67 -11.05
N GLU A 117 -10.83 7.01 -10.28
CA GLU A 117 -12.29 7.15 -10.42
C GLU A 117 -12.76 8.60 -10.25
N ASN A 118 -12.20 9.32 -9.26
CA ASN A 118 -12.50 10.73 -9.06
C ASN A 118 -12.05 11.57 -10.27
N ALA A 119 -10.82 11.35 -10.76
CA ALA A 119 -10.23 12.15 -11.83
C ALA A 119 -10.93 11.97 -13.19
N ILE A 120 -11.44 10.78 -13.51
CA ILE A 120 -12.03 10.45 -14.82
C ILE A 120 -13.11 11.44 -15.27
N SER A 121 -13.97 11.89 -14.34
CA SER A 121 -15.07 12.81 -14.68
C SER A 121 -14.63 14.26 -14.92
N MET A 122 -13.38 14.60 -14.57
CA MET A 122 -12.86 15.97 -14.57
C MET A 122 -11.84 16.23 -15.68
N VAL A 123 -11.49 15.23 -16.49
CA VAL A 123 -10.46 15.30 -17.52
C VAL A 123 -11.02 15.07 -18.92
N ASP A 124 -10.38 15.65 -19.93
CA ASP A 124 -10.77 15.44 -21.33
C ASP A 124 -10.32 14.08 -21.88
N ASN A 125 -9.17 13.57 -21.41
CA ASN A 125 -8.63 12.28 -21.81
C ASN A 125 -8.48 11.35 -20.58
N PRO A 126 -9.47 10.46 -20.35
CA PRO A 126 -9.46 9.56 -19.20
C PRO A 126 -8.68 8.25 -19.41
N ASP A 127 -8.10 8.01 -20.59
CA ASP A 127 -7.55 6.70 -20.98
C ASP A 127 -6.47 6.17 -20.03
N VAL A 128 -5.59 7.05 -19.54
CA VAL A 128 -4.53 6.68 -18.59
C VAL A 128 -5.12 6.16 -17.27
N TYR A 129 -6.19 6.77 -16.77
CA TYR A 129 -6.82 6.39 -15.50
C TYR A 129 -7.51 5.04 -15.61
N TYR A 130 -8.19 4.75 -16.72
CA TYR A 130 -8.76 3.43 -16.97
C TYR A 130 -7.70 2.34 -17.03
N ARG A 131 -6.56 2.60 -17.69
CA ARG A 131 -5.44 1.64 -17.72
C ARG A 131 -4.84 1.40 -16.34
N VAL A 132 -4.74 2.43 -15.51
CA VAL A 132 -4.28 2.29 -14.12
C VAL A 132 -5.25 1.46 -13.30
N ILE A 133 -6.57 1.68 -13.44
CA ILE A 133 -7.60 0.89 -12.76
C ILE A 133 -7.52 -0.58 -13.17
N GLU A 134 -7.43 -0.88 -14.46
CA GLU A 134 -7.29 -2.26 -14.96
C GLU A 134 -6.00 -2.91 -14.45
N TRP A 135 -4.90 -2.15 -14.42
CA TRP A 135 -3.65 -2.62 -13.83
C TRP A 135 -3.80 -2.92 -12.34
N CYS A 136 -4.46 -2.06 -11.55
CA CYS A 136 -4.75 -2.30 -10.13
C CYS A 136 -5.52 -3.61 -9.92
N LYS A 137 -6.50 -3.91 -10.79
CA LYS A 137 -7.26 -5.18 -10.75
C LYS A 137 -6.38 -6.39 -11.05
N GLU A 138 -5.45 -6.26 -11.99
CA GLU A 138 -4.50 -7.33 -12.34
C GLU A 138 -3.54 -7.64 -11.19
N VAL A 139 -2.93 -6.60 -10.60
CA VAL A 139 -1.88 -6.77 -9.60
C VAL A 139 -2.43 -6.96 -8.18
N GLY A 140 -3.66 -6.54 -7.92
CA GLY A 140 -4.33 -6.62 -6.61
C GLY A 140 -4.31 -8.03 -6.00
N PRO A 141 -4.77 -9.07 -6.70
CA PRO A 141 -4.71 -10.46 -6.22
C PRO A 141 -3.30 -11.00 -6.01
N LYS A 142 -2.29 -10.41 -6.66
CA LYS A 142 -0.87 -10.78 -6.54
C LYS A 142 -0.14 -10.01 -5.43
N SER A 143 -0.81 -9.02 -4.83
CA SER A 143 -0.21 -8.06 -3.89
C SER A 143 -0.67 -8.25 -2.44
N THR A 144 -1.18 -9.45 -2.12
CA THR A 144 -1.64 -9.80 -0.78
C THR A 144 -0.47 -10.14 0.15
N ASP A 145 -0.71 -10.11 1.46
CA ASP A 145 0.26 -10.52 2.47
C ASP A 145 0.70 -11.98 2.29
N GLU A 146 -0.21 -12.88 1.90
CA GLU A 146 0.10 -14.28 1.61
C GLU A 146 1.00 -14.42 0.38
N SER A 147 0.77 -13.60 -0.65
CA SER A 147 1.59 -13.56 -1.86
C SER A 147 3.01 -13.06 -1.55
N ALA A 148 3.12 -12.00 -0.74
CA ALA A 148 4.39 -11.48 -0.27
C ALA A 148 5.14 -12.46 0.65
N LYS A 149 4.43 -13.20 1.51
CA LYS A 149 5.02 -14.24 2.38
C LYS A 149 5.54 -15.43 1.58
N SER A 150 4.75 -15.92 0.62
CA SER A 150 5.10 -17.08 -0.20
C SER A 150 6.18 -16.78 -1.23
N GLY A 151 6.32 -15.51 -1.65
CA GLY A 151 7.24 -15.11 -2.72
C GLY A 151 6.81 -15.62 -4.10
N LEU A 152 5.55 -16.04 -4.26
CA LEU A 152 5.03 -16.63 -5.49
C LEU A 152 5.24 -15.74 -6.73
N TYR A 153 5.18 -14.41 -6.54
CA TYR A 153 5.26 -13.42 -7.61
C TYR A 153 6.54 -12.56 -7.54
N ASP A 154 7.57 -13.04 -6.85
CA ASP A 154 8.82 -12.29 -6.62
C ASP A 154 9.53 -11.86 -7.92
N GLU A 155 9.35 -12.62 -9.00
CA GLU A 155 9.92 -12.31 -10.32
C GLU A 155 9.04 -11.35 -11.15
N GLU A 156 7.75 -11.22 -10.83
CA GLU A 156 6.84 -10.29 -11.50
C GLU A 156 6.89 -8.89 -10.88
N TYR A 157 7.11 -8.77 -9.57
CA TYR A 157 7.09 -7.49 -8.87
C TYR A 157 8.02 -6.42 -9.47
N PRO A 158 9.26 -6.70 -9.90
CA PRO A 158 10.09 -5.69 -10.57
C PRO A 158 9.43 -5.09 -11.83
N THR A 159 8.65 -5.88 -12.56
CA THR A 159 7.89 -5.40 -13.73
C THR A 159 6.75 -4.47 -13.29
N PHE A 160 6.02 -4.83 -12.24
CA PHE A 160 4.95 -3.96 -11.69
C PHE A 160 5.51 -2.65 -11.14
N SER A 161 6.72 -2.67 -10.57
CA SER A 161 7.44 -1.47 -10.15
C SER A 161 7.67 -0.51 -11.32
N HIS A 162 8.15 -1.02 -12.46
CA HIS A 162 8.35 -0.21 -13.66
C HIS A 162 7.04 0.31 -14.24
N GLN A 163 5.98 -0.50 -14.27
CA GLN A 163 4.67 -0.06 -14.72
C GLN A 163 4.12 1.10 -13.86
N ALA A 164 4.23 0.99 -12.53
CA ALA A 164 3.82 2.06 -11.61
C ALA A 164 4.60 3.37 -11.87
N ARG A 165 5.91 3.26 -12.16
CA ARG A 165 6.75 4.39 -12.56
C ARG A 165 6.30 5.01 -13.88
N ASP A 166 5.96 4.20 -14.87
CA ASP A 166 5.52 4.67 -16.19
C ASP A 166 4.16 5.38 -16.10
N PHE A 167 3.21 4.84 -15.35
CA PHE A 167 1.93 5.51 -15.08
C PHE A 167 2.13 6.85 -14.37
N ARG A 168 3.04 6.91 -13.38
CA ARG A 168 3.38 8.16 -12.70
C ARG A 168 3.91 9.21 -13.68
N LYS A 169 4.82 8.80 -14.56
CA LYS A 169 5.36 9.68 -15.60
C LYS A 169 4.28 10.16 -16.54
N GLU A 170 3.31 9.32 -16.88
CA GLU A 170 2.22 9.68 -17.78
C GLU A 170 1.23 10.65 -17.14
N ILE A 171 0.85 10.43 -15.87
CA ILE A 171 -0.11 11.27 -15.14
C ILE A 171 0.47 12.65 -14.80
N ILE A 172 1.73 12.71 -14.35
CA ILE A 172 2.36 13.96 -13.91
C ILE A 172 3.20 14.62 -15.01
N GLY A 173 3.55 13.89 -16.07
CA GLY A 173 4.50 14.34 -17.09
C GLY A 173 5.96 14.33 -16.65
N SER A 174 6.27 13.96 -15.41
CA SER A 174 7.63 13.99 -14.85
C SER A 174 7.87 12.86 -13.84
N LEU A 175 9.14 12.44 -13.76
CA LEU A 175 9.62 11.53 -12.72
C LEU A 175 10.29 12.25 -11.55
N ASP A 176 10.51 13.56 -11.65
CA ASP A 176 11.10 14.37 -10.58
C ASP A 176 10.18 14.32 -9.35
N PRO A 177 10.67 13.85 -8.18
CA PRO A 177 9.89 13.84 -6.95
C PRO A 177 9.30 15.21 -6.57
N LYS A 178 9.92 16.32 -6.99
CA LYS A 178 9.39 17.67 -6.74
C LYS A 178 8.06 17.93 -7.42
N ALA A 179 7.77 17.27 -8.54
CA ALA A 179 6.51 17.42 -9.26
C ALA A 179 5.29 16.90 -8.46
N LEU A 180 5.53 16.10 -7.40
CA LEU A 180 4.48 15.57 -6.51
C LEU A 180 4.00 16.60 -5.49
N PHE A 181 4.72 17.70 -5.32
CA PHE A 181 4.42 18.72 -4.33
C PHE A 181 4.00 20.01 -5.04
N PRO A 182 2.98 20.72 -4.52
CA PRO A 182 2.67 22.05 -5.03
C PRO A 182 3.90 22.94 -4.90
N GLN A 183 4.27 23.65 -5.97
CA GLN A 183 5.25 24.73 -5.86
C GLN A 183 4.62 25.86 -5.05
N LYS A 184 5.37 26.44 -4.11
CA LYS A 184 4.89 27.60 -3.36
C LYS A 184 4.78 28.78 -4.32
N PRO A 185 3.72 29.61 -4.22
CA PRO A 185 3.62 30.83 -5.01
C PRO A 185 4.88 31.70 -4.80
N GLY A 186 5.63 31.95 -5.88
CA GLY A 186 6.86 32.76 -5.85
C GLY A 186 8.17 31.99 -5.69
N GLU A 187 8.16 30.65 -5.66
CA GLU A 187 9.39 29.86 -5.65
C GLU A 187 9.90 29.67 -7.10
N PRO A 188 11.13 30.09 -7.44
CA PRO A 188 11.64 29.94 -8.81
C PRO A 188 11.79 28.45 -9.16
N GLU A 189 11.42 28.12 -10.39
CA GLU A 189 11.48 26.77 -10.94
C GLU A 189 12.93 26.26 -10.90
N GLY A 190 13.23 25.39 -9.94
CA GLY A 190 14.57 24.85 -9.73
C GLY A 190 15.28 25.34 -8.47
N THR A 191 14.72 25.10 -7.29
CA THR A 191 15.51 25.04 -6.06
C THR A 191 16.51 23.90 -6.19
N ARG A 192 17.74 24.18 -6.66
CA ARG A 192 18.90 23.33 -6.37
C ARG A 192 18.81 23.01 -4.88
N ILE A 193 18.81 21.72 -4.53
CA ILE A 193 19.03 21.33 -3.15
C ILE A 193 20.42 21.88 -2.84
N LEU A 194 20.49 23.06 -2.22
CA LEU A 194 21.74 23.55 -1.67
C LEU A 194 22.16 22.49 -0.65
N PRO A 195 23.41 22.00 -0.69
CA PRO A 195 23.89 21.16 0.40
C PRO A 195 23.64 21.93 1.70
N VAL A 196 22.91 21.31 2.63
CA VAL A 196 22.35 21.93 3.85
C VAL A 196 23.43 22.42 4.83
N VAL A 197 24.70 22.35 4.45
CA VAL A 197 25.83 22.95 5.16
C VAL A 197 26.98 23.10 4.16
N SER A 198 27.70 24.22 4.18
CA SER A 198 28.94 24.35 3.39
C SER A 198 29.95 23.30 3.86
N GLU A 199 30.91 22.92 3.01
CA GLU A 199 31.96 21.97 3.43
C GLU A 199 32.77 22.50 4.62
N GLU A 200 32.88 23.82 4.77
CA GLU A 200 33.48 24.47 5.95
C GLU A 200 32.66 24.23 7.22
N GLU A 201 31.33 24.33 7.14
CA GLU A 201 30.45 24.13 8.30
C GLU A 201 30.35 22.64 8.69
N LYS A 202 30.45 21.71 7.73
CA LYS A 202 30.65 20.28 8.02
C LYS A 202 31.98 19.98 8.69
N GLU A 203 33.05 20.66 8.29
CA GLU A 203 34.37 20.46 8.89
C GLU A 203 34.40 21.01 10.31
N GLU A 204 33.75 22.15 10.56
CA GLU A 204 33.60 22.72 11.90
C GLU A 204 32.80 21.81 12.84
N ILE A 205 31.74 21.16 12.32
CA ILE A 205 30.98 20.15 13.07
C ILE A 205 31.83 18.91 13.37
N ARG A 206 32.66 18.44 12.41
CA ARG A 206 33.59 17.31 12.62
C ARG A 206 34.65 17.63 13.65
N GLN A 207 35.23 18.83 13.61
CA GLN A 207 36.22 19.28 14.59
C GLN A 207 35.62 19.39 15.99
N LYS A 208 34.43 20.01 16.13
CA LYS A 208 33.71 20.07 17.41
C LYS A 208 33.36 18.68 17.95
N ALA A 209 33.03 17.74 17.08
CA ALA A 209 32.77 16.35 17.49
C ALA A 209 34.04 15.65 17.98
N HIS A 210 35.17 15.82 17.29
CA HIS A 210 36.46 15.27 17.69
C HIS A 210 36.95 15.83 19.03
N GLU A 211 36.88 17.14 19.21
CA GLU A 211 37.30 17.83 20.44
C GLU A 211 36.45 17.38 21.64
N LYS A 212 35.15 17.15 21.42
CA LYS A 212 34.23 16.63 22.44
C LYS A 212 34.52 15.17 22.79
N ILE A 213 34.94 14.34 21.83
CA ILE A 213 35.39 12.96 22.08
C ILE A 213 36.68 12.96 22.90
N GLU A 214 37.63 13.84 22.57
CA GLU A 214 38.91 13.96 23.28
C GLU A 214 38.73 14.45 24.72
N GLN A 215 37.85 15.43 24.96
CA GLN A 215 37.47 15.88 26.31
C GLN A 215 36.80 14.79 27.15
N VAL A 216 36.09 13.85 26.53
CA VAL A 216 35.45 12.72 27.22
C VAL A 216 36.46 11.60 27.52
N LEU A 217 37.50 11.44 26.71
CA LEU A 217 38.54 10.41 26.89
C LEU A 217 39.70 10.86 27.80
N SER A 218 39.97 12.16 27.88
CA SER A 218 41.05 12.73 28.70
C SER A 218 40.97 12.45 30.21
N PRO A 219 39.79 12.33 30.86
CA PRO A 219 39.71 12.00 32.29
C PRO A 219 40.03 10.54 32.61
N MET A 220 40.07 9.63 31.62
CA MET A 220 40.26 8.19 31.86
C MET A 220 41.72 7.74 31.93
N GLU A 221 42.69 8.59 31.57
CA GLU A 221 44.12 8.22 31.63
C GLU A 221 44.81 8.59 32.97
N ALA A 222 44.14 9.33 33.85
CA ALA A 222 44.75 9.79 35.11
C ALA A 222 44.62 8.81 36.30
N GLU A 223 43.89 7.70 36.15
CA GLU A 223 43.69 6.73 37.25
C GLU A 223 44.15 5.31 36.87
N ARG A 224 45.39 5.17 36.41
CA ARG A 224 46.09 3.87 36.44
C ARG A 224 46.56 3.58 37.86
N VAL A 225 45.67 3.03 38.68
CA VAL A 225 46.05 2.27 39.87
C VAL A 225 46.62 0.91 39.40
N PRO A 226 47.80 0.47 39.84
CA PRO A 226 48.33 -0.83 39.44
C PRO A 226 47.46 -1.96 40.02
N ALA A 227 46.94 -2.79 39.12
CA ALA A 227 46.19 -4.00 39.45
C ALA A 227 47.08 -5.00 40.20
N VAL A 228 46.81 -5.20 41.49
CA VAL A 228 47.25 -6.39 42.23
C VAL A 228 46.30 -7.51 41.85
N ILE A 229 46.80 -8.50 41.12
CA ILE A 229 46.08 -9.72 40.74
C ILE A 229 46.14 -10.69 41.93
N PRO A 230 45.02 -11.05 42.58
CA PRO A 230 44.99 -12.20 43.48
C PRO A 230 44.76 -13.45 42.63
N THR A 231 45.77 -14.31 42.55
CA THR A 231 45.65 -15.66 41.99
C THR A 231 44.87 -16.55 42.95
N GLU A 232 43.58 -16.77 42.68
CA GLU A 232 42.86 -17.90 43.25
C GLU A 232 42.69 -19.02 42.18
N PRO A 233 43.00 -20.29 42.53
CA PRO A 233 42.85 -21.40 41.61
C PRO A 233 41.37 -21.80 41.45
N ARG A 234 40.87 -21.80 40.21
CA ARG A 234 39.56 -22.38 39.88
C ARG A 234 39.55 -23.90 40.12
N PRO A 235 38.50 -24.45 40.77
CA PRO A 235 38.32 -25.89 40.84
C PRO A 235 37.91 -26.46 39.47
N ARG A 236 38.56 -27.57 39.09
CA ARG A 236 38.19 -28.43 37.96
C ARG A 236 36.76 -28.94 38.17
N ARG A 237 35.86 -28.70 37.21
CA ARG A 237 34.68 -29.54 37.04
C ARG A 237 35.03 -30.69 36.12
N GLU A 238 35.17 -31.85 36.71
CA GLU A 238 35.04 -33.15 36.05
C GLU A 238 33.59 -33.28 35.58
N THR A 239 33.41 -33.54 34.30
CA THR A 239 32.22 -34.23 33.78
C THR A 239 32.74 -35.18 32.70
N ASP A 240 33.14 -36.36 33.15
CA ASP A 240 33.17 -37.59 32.35
C ASP A 240 31.89 -38.39 32.64
N LEU A 241 31.59 -39.30 31.71
CA LEU A 241 30.50 -40.30 31.61
C LEU A 241 29.42 -39.90 30.59
N GLU A 242 29.60 -40.26 29.31
CA GLU A 242 29.47 -41.61 28.71
C GLU A 242 28.09 -42.27 28.93
N TYR A 243 27.34 -42.40 27.82
CA TYR A 243 26.59 -43.59 27.41
C TYR A 243 26.16 -43.35 25.95
N LEU A 244 26.77 -44.01 24.94
CA LEU A 244 26.37 -45.31 24.35
C LEU A 244 24.86 -45.37 24.05
N ALA A 245 24.34 -45.82 22.92
CA ALA A 245 24.81 -46.27 21.62
C ALA A 245 23.51 -46.55 20.80
N ASP A 246 23.64 -46.69 19.47
CA ASP A 246 22.85 -47.56 18.59
C ASP A 246 21.34 -47.79 18.83
N SER A 247 20.52 -47.50 17.82
CA SER A 247 20.23 -48.50 16.77
C SER A 247 19.08 -48.04 15.85
N PRO A 248 19.16 -48.33 14.53
CA PRO A 248 18.10 -48.12 13.56
C PRO A 248 17.10 -49.29 13.51
N GLU A 249 16.07 -49.09 12.67
CA GLU A 249 15.17 -50.06 12.02
C GLU A 249 13.67 -50.00 12.37
N HIS A 250 12.92 -49.72 11.29
CA HIS A 250 11.67 -50.35 10.86
C HIS A 250 10.43 -50.38 11.74
N LEU A 251 9.34 -49.87 11.17
CA LEU A 251 8.00 -50.45 10.99
C LEU A 251 7.16 -49.31 10.38
N ALA A 252 6.31 -49.44 9.37
CA ALA A 252 5.88 -50.47 8.43
C ALA A 252 4.93 -49.71 7.48
#